data_AF-A0A2Z5GBB4-F1
#
_entry.id   AF-A0A2Z5GBB4-F1
#
_cell.length_a   1.000
_cell.length_b   1.000
_cell.length_c   1.000
_cell.angle_alpha   90.00
_cell.angle_beta   90.00
_cell.angle_gamma   90.00
#
_symmetry.space_group_name_H-M   'P 1'
#
loop_
_entity.id
_entity.type
_entity.pdbx_description
1 polymer ?
#
loop_
_entity_poly.entity_id
_entity_poly.type
_entity_poly.pdbx_seq_one_letter_code
_entity_poly.pdbx_strand_id
1 'polypeptide(L)'
;MRAQRKLSARTLQFGSIAYSTSSTLPLTITNISGGTLTLAPSINGPSYTIASSTCLAGVAAGKSCTLRVEFAPVSDGNHNDIRTLVTNESLNNGVTWNRCCTTLLLNFESVR
;
A
#
# COMPACT_ATOMS: atom_id res chain seq x y z
N MET A 1 21.48 -7.42 -15.16
CA MET A 1 21.09 -7.47 -13.73
C MET A 1 19.57 -7.54 -13.67
N ARG A 2 18.97 -8.61 -13.15
CA ARG A 2 17.51 -8.77 -13.12
C ARG A 2 16.93 -7.94 -11.97
N ALA A 3 15.98 -7.04 -12.24
CA ALA A 3 15.19 -6.40 -11.20
C ALA A 3 14.34 -7.48 -10.52
N GLN A 4 14.77 -7.95 -9.35
CA GLN A 4 13.97 -8.89 -8.57
C GLN A 4 12.92 -8.11 -7.80
N ARG A 5 11.64 -8.40 -8.07
CA ARG A 5 10.55 -7.95 -7.21
C ARG A 5 10.74 -8.63 -5.85
N LYS A 6 10.91 -7.84 -4.80
CA LYS A 6 11.00 -8.32 -3.41
C LYS A 6 9.66 -8.34 -2.69
N LEU A 7 8.66 -7.65 -3.25
CA LEU A 7 7.34 -7.52 -2.71
C LEU A 7 6.29 -7.69 -3.82
N SER A 8 5.12 -8.17 -3.45
CA SER A 8 3.93 -8.21 -4.29
C SER A 8 2.76 -7.59 -3.53
N ALA A 9 1.99 -6.72 -4.17
CA ALA A 9 0.76 -6.18 -3.61
C ALA A 9 -0.30 -6.11 -4.72
N ARG A 10 -1.57 -6.19 -4.33
CA ARG A 10 -2.69 -6.19 -5.28
C ARG A 10 -3.35 -4.83 -5.34
N THR A 11 -3.73 -4.38 -6.53
CA THR A 11 -4.51 -3.15 -6.72
C THR A 11 -5.76 -3.17 -5.86
N LEU A 12 -6.00 -2.07 -5.14
CA LEU A 12 -7.17 -1.91 -4.27
C LEU A 12 -8.26 -1.18 -5.05
N GLN A 13 -9.47 -1.74 -5.04
CA GLN A 13 -10.63 -1.18 -5.73
C GLN A 13 -11.73 -1.04 -4.69
N PHE A 14 -12.08 0.19 -4.36
CA PHE A 14 -13.12 0.46 -3.38
C PHE A 14 -14.49 0.67 -4.02
N GLY A 15 -14.52 0.87 -5.34
CA GLY A 15 -15.74 1.11 -6.09
C GLY A 15 -16.38 2.45 -5.76
N SER A 16 -17.71 2.47 -5.83
CA SER A 16 -18.57 3.62 -5.60
C SER A 16 -18.74 3.90 -4.11
N ILE A 17 -18.22 5.03 -3.63
CA ILE A 17 -18.32 5.46 -2.22
C ILE A 17 -19.07 6.79 -2.15
N ALA A 18 -20.09 6.84 -1.29
CA ALA A 18 -20.90 8.04 -1.11
C ALA A 18 -20.04 9.18 -0.55
N TYR A 19 -20.27 10.40 -1.03
CA TYR A 19 -19.70 11.61 -0.45
C TYR A 19 -20.00 11.66 1.06
N SER A 20 -19.04 12.11 1.89
CA SER A 20 -19.11 12.07 3.37
C SER A 20 -19.01 10.67 4.03
N THR A 21 -18.82 9.59 3.27
CA THR A 21 -18.59 8.26 3.87
C THR A 21 -17.14 7.83 3.72
N SER A 22 -16.59 7.14 4.71
CA SER A 22 -15.29 6.49 4.57
C SER A 22 -15.44 4.99 4.38
N SER A 23 -14.56 4.43 3.56
CA SER A 23 -14.47 2.99 3.37
C SER A 23 -13.03 2.55 3.60
N THR A 24 -12.86 1.44 4.30
CA THR A 24 -11.54 0.89 4.61
C THR A 24 -11.39 -0.45 3.92
N LEU A 25 -10.38 -0.58 3.07
CA LEU A 25 -10.03 -1.86 2.45
C LEU A 25 -8.67 -2.38 2.92
N PRO A 26 -8.57 -3.70 3.13
CA PRO A 26 -7.32 -4.36 3.44
C PRO A 26 -6.49 -4.61 2.17
N LEU A 27 -5.35 -3.95 2.07
CA LEU A 27 -4.30 -4.24 1.10
C LEU A 27 -3.36 -5.31 1.67
N THR A 28 -3.31 -6.48 1.04
CA THR A 28 -2.33 -7.51 1.38
C THR A 28 -1.04 -7.29 0.61
N ILE A 29 0.07 -7.22 1.34
CA ILE A 29 1.42 -7.11 0.79
C ILE A 29 2.18 -8.37 1.19
N THR A 30 2.72 -9.08 0.20
CA THR A 30 3.49 -10.31 0.41
C THR A 30 4.97 -10.04 0.22
N ASN A 31 5.77 -10.45 1.20
CA ASN A 31 7.22 -10.47 1.11
C ASN A 31 7.67 -11.72 0.34
N ILE A 32 8.13 -11.50 -0.89
CA ILE A 32 8.69 -12.53 -1.76
C ILE A 32 10.22 -12.50 -1.78
N SER A 33 10.83 -11.70 -0.91
CA SER A 33 12.28 -11.68 -0.70
C SER A 33 12.72 -12.83 0.20
N GLY A 34 14.04 -13.11 0.18
CA GLY A 34 14.65 -14.13 1.04
C GLY A 34 14.96 -13.69 2.47
N GLY A 35 14.51 -12.52 2.92
CA GLY A 35 14.79 -12.01 4.28
C GLY A 35 13.61 -11.29 4.90
N THR A 36 13.71 -10.97 6.20
CA THR A 36 12.72 -10.11 6.87
C THR A 36 12.82 -8.69 6.31
N LEU A 37 11.67 -8.11 5.95
CA LEU A 37 11.55 -6.76 5.42
C LEU A 37 10.66 -5.91 6.32
N THR A 38 11.20 -4.79 6.80
CA THR A 38 10.38 -3.72 7.39
C THR A 38 9.76 -2.91 6.26
N LEU A 39 8.46 -2.63 6.31
CA LEU A 39 7.81 -1.77 5.34
C LEU A 39 7.33 -0.49 6.02
N ALA A 40 7.53 0.63 5.33
CA ALA A 40 7.11 1.96 5.78
C ALA A 40 6.12 2.53 4.75
N PRO A 41 4.86 2.05 4.72
CA PRO A 41 3.88 2.48 3.75
C PRO A 41 3.63 4.00 3.88
N SER A 42 3.76 4.73 2.78
CA SER A 42 3.32 6.12 2.68
C SER A 42 2.16 6.23 1.70
N ILE A 43 1.18 7.06 2.04
CA ILE A 43 0.09 7.44 1.14
C ILE A 43 0.04 8.96 1.06
N ASN A 44 -0.15 9.47 -0.15
CA ASN A 44 -0.30 10.90 -0.40
C ASN A 44 -1.75 11.18 -0.80
N GLY A 45 -2.24 12.39 -0.54
CA GLY A 45 -3.55 12.85 -0.99
C GLY A 45 -4.55 13.09 0.16
N PRO A 46 -5.43 14.10 0.03
CA PRO A 46 -6.28 14.56 1.12
C PRO A 46 -7.41 13.58 1.49
N SER A 47 -7.80 12.71 0.55
CA SER A 47 -8.87 11.71 0.74
C SER A 47 -8.39 10.36 1.25
N TYR A 48 -7.11 10.21 1.56
CA TYR A 48 -6.51 8.91 1.84
C TYR A 48 -5.78 8.91 3.18
N THR A 49 -6.10 7.93 4.01
CA THR A 49 -5.47 7.73 5.31
C THR A 49 -5.10 6.26 5.47
N ILE A 50 -3.98 6.00 6.14
CA ILE A 50 -3.62 4.64 6.56
C ILE A 50 -4.23 4.44 7.95
N ALA A 51 -5.35 3.72 8.02
CA ALA A 51 -6.04 3.45 9.28
C ALA A 51 -5.22 2.52 10.19
N SER A 52 -4.58 1.49 9.61
CA SER A 52 -3.65 0.61 10.34
C SER A 52 -2.71 -0.12 9.40
N SER A 53 -1.56 -0.56 9.92
CA SER A 53 -0.67 -1.44 9.16
C SER A 53 0.00 -2.45 10.06
N THR A 54 -0.01 -3.72 9.65
CA THR A 54 0.77 -4.78 10.31
C THR A 54 2.17 -4.93 9.69
N CYS A 55 2.46 -4.16 8.65
CA CYS A 55 3.70 -4.20 7.90
C CYS A 55 4.88 -3.48 8.59
N LEU A 56 4.58 -2.60 9.56
CA LEU A 56 5.58 -1.85 10.34
C LEU A 56 6.42 -2.75 11.27
N ALA A 57 5.85 -3.87 11.72
CA ALA A 57 6.53 -4.81 12.62
C ALA A 57 7.62 -5.66 11.93
N GLY A 58 7.75 -5.55 10.60
CA GLY A 58 8.62 -6.41 9.81
C GLY A 58 7.91 -7.69 9.37
N VAL A 59 8.10 -8.03 8.10
CA VAL A 59 7.47 -9.19 7.45
C VAL A 59 8.55 -10.16 7.09
N ALA A 60 8.52 -11.36 7.67
CA ALA A 60 9.48 -12.42 7.33
C ALA A 60 9.35 -12.86 5.86
N ALA A 61 10.39 -13.50 5.34
CA ALA A 61 10.39 -14.07 3.98
C ALA A 61 9.19 -15.00 3.78
N GLY A 62 8.48 -14.84 2.67
CA GLY A 62 7.28 -15.62 2.34
C GLY A 62 6.04 -15.31 3.18
N LYS A 63 6.10 -14.33 4.09
CA LYS A 63 4.94 -13.89 4.87
C LYS A 63 4.26 -12.69 4.20
N SER A 64 3.03 -12.46 4.60
CA SER A 64 2.22 -11.34 4.15
C SER A 64 1.84 -10.46 5.32
N CYS A 65 1.73 -9.17 5.08
CA CYS A 65 1.15 -8.20 5.99
C CYS A 65 -0.07 -7.55 5.34
N THR A 66 -0.84 -6.86 6.19
CA THR A 66 -2.07 -6.18 5.76
C THR A 66 -1.94 -4.71 6.12
N LEU A 67 -2.13 -3.87 5.11
CA LEU A 67 -2.25 -2.43 5.21
C LEU A 67 -3.73 -2.08 5.05
N ARG A 68 -4.35 -1.46 6.05
CA ARG A 68 -5.70 -0.93 5.92
C ARG A 68 -5.62 0.49 5.41
N VAL A 69 -6.09 0.68 4.18
CA VAL A 69 -6.20 1.99 3.55
C VAL A 69 -7.65 2.42 3.69
N GLU A 70 -7.85 3.59 4.27
CA GLU A 70 -9.14 4.26 4.35
C GLU A 70 -9.20 5.33 3.26
N PHE A 71 -10.34 5.37 2.59
CA PHE A 71 -10.67 6.38 1.60
C PHE A 71 -11.89 7.15 2.07
N ALA A 72 -11.73 8.46 2.19
CA ALA A 72 -12.76 9.44 2.54
C ALA A 72 -12.78 10.53 1.44
N PRO A 73 -13.69 10.46 0.46
CA PRO A 73 -13.75 11.42 -0.63
C PRO A 73 -14.06 12.84 -0.10
N VAL A 74 -13.23 13.81 -0.49
CA VAL A 74 -13.42 15.24 -0.18
C VAL A 74 -14.13 16.02 -1.29
N SER A 75 -14.39 15.35 -2.42
CA SER A 75 -15.14 15.84 -3.57
C SER A 75 -15.86 14.67 -4.23
N ASP A 76 -16.95 14.94 -4.94
CA ASP A 76 -17.55 13.99 -5.87
C ASP A 76 -16.66 13.78 -7.11
N GLY A 77 -16.76 12.60 -7.76
CA GLY A 77 -16.04 12.26 -8.98
C GLY A 77 -15.10 11.05 -8.88
N ASN A 78 -14.48 10.67 -10.01
CA ASN A 78 -13.56 9.55 -10.10
C ASN A 78 -12.16 9.93 -9.58
N HIS A 79 -11.71 9.25 -8.53
CA HIS A 79 -10.34 9.38 -8.02
C HIS A 79 -9.50 8.20 -8.55
N ASN A 80 -8.89 8.39 -9.72
CA ASN A 80 -7.94 7.43 -10.30
C ASN A 80 -6.53 7.81 -9.86
N ASP A 81 -6.21 7.41 -8.65
CA ASP A 81 -5.03 7.89 -7.96
C ASP A 81 -3.94 6.83 -7.98
N ILE A 82 -2.88 7.11 -8.75
CA ILE A 82 -1.66 6.31 -8.71
C ILE A 82 -1.02 6.56 -7.35
N ARG A 83 -0.94 5.52 -6.52
CA ARG A 83 -0.30 5.61 -5.20
C ARG A 83 0.92 4.73 -5.15
N THR A 84 2.04 5.40 -4.98
CA THR A 84 3.34 4.75 -4.86
C THR A 84 3.49 4.29 -3.42
N LEU A 85 3.35 2.98 -3.21
CA LEU A 85 3.70 2.42 -1.92
C LEU A 85 5.23 2.39 -1.83
N VAL A 86 5.79 3.38 -1.12
CA VAL A 86 7.21 3.39 -0.79
C VAL A 86 7.43 2.40 0.34
N THR A 87 8.42 1.52 0.18
CA THR A 87 8.76 0.52 1.20
C THR A 87 10.26 0.61 1.45
N ASN A 88 10.62 1.03 2.66
CA ASN A 88 12.02 1.07 3.09
C ASN A 88 12.45 -0.32 3.54
N GLU A 89 12.73 -1.18 2.58
CA GLU A 89 13.13 -2.56 2.78
C GLU A 89 14.56 -2.66 3.32
N SER A 90 14.67 -2.90 4.61
CA SER A 90 15.91 -3.33 5.27
C SER A 90 15.97 -4.85 5.27
N LEU A 91 16.93 -5.43 4.56
CA LEU A 91 17.28 -6.84 4.77
C LEU A 91 18.17 -6.90 6.02
N ASN A 92 17.89 -7.84 6.93
CA ASN A 92 18.65 -8.09 8.17
C ASN A 92 20.14 -8.50 7.95
N ASN A 93 20.65 -8.35 6.72
CA ASN A 93 22.03 -8.50 6.30
C ASN A 93 22.74 -7.14 6.09
N GLY A 94 22.26 -6.07 6.75
CA GLY A 94 22.85 -4.73 6.65
C GLY A 94 22.64 -4.02 5.30
N VAL A 95 21.78 -4.55 4.43
CA VAL A 95 21.50 -3.94 3.13
C VAL A 95 20.17 -3.20 3.19
N THR A 96 20.24 -1.90 3.50
CA THR A 96 19.12 -0.95 3.38
C THR A 96 18.98 -0.58 1.90
N TRP A 97 18.11 -1.30 1.19
CA TRP A 97 17.79 -0.93 -0.19
C TRP A 97 16.66 0.09 -0.15
N ASN A 98 16.96 1.34 -0.48
CA ASN A 98 15.93 2.36 -0.73
C ASN A 98 15.30 2.16 -2.12
N ARG A 99 14.92 0.92 -2.47
CA ARG A 99 14.41 0.54 -3.78
C ARG A 99 12.89 0.68 -3.79
N CYS A 100 12.49 1.83 -4.31
CA CYS A 100 11.14 2.15 -4.74
C CYS A 100 10.77 1.30 -5.97
N CYS A 101 9.54 0.85 -6.18
CA CYS A 101 8.34 0.89 -5.36
C CYS A 101 7.36 -0.08 -6.02
N THR A 102 6.55 -0.78 -5.23
CA THR A 102 5.31 -1.30 -5.82
C THR A 102 4.40 -0.10 -6.04
N THR A 103 4.26 0.29 -7.31
CA THR A 103 3.24 1.26 -7.70
C THR A 103 1.90 0.55 -7.64
N LEU A 104 1.03 1.01 -6.76
CA LEU A 104 -0.31 0.47 -6.65
C LEU A 104 -1.27 1.45 -7.33
N LEU A 105 -2.02 0.94 -8.30
CA LEU A 105 -3.17 1.66 -8.81
C LEU A 105 -4.31 1.47 -7.81
N LEU A 106 -4.81 2.58 -7.28
CA LEU A 106 -6.02 2.59 -6.50
C LEU A 106 -7.11 3.27 -7.35
N ASN A 107 -8.17 2.52 -7.67
CA ASN A 107 -9.28 3.01 -8.48
C ASN A 107 -10.51 3.21 -7.60
N PHE A 108 -11.10 4.41 -7.67
CA PHE A 108 -12.26 4.81 -6.89
C PHE A 108 -13.22 5.66 -7.69
N GLU A 109 -14.48 5.58 -7.30
CA GLU A 109 -15.53 6.46 -7.79
C GLU A 109 -16.27 7.05 -6.59
N SER A 110 -16.22 8.36 -6.39
CA SER A 110 -17.08 9.01 -5.41
C SER A 110 -18.40 9.35 -6.06
N VAL A 111 -19.49 8.85 -5.49
CA VAL A 111 -20.86 9.08 -5.97
C VAL A 111 -21.59 10.00 -5.00
N ARG A 112 -22.48 10.82 -5.54
CA ARG A 112 -23.22 11.85 -4.82
C ARG A 112 -24.24 11.28 -3.83
#